data_AF-A0A1I1H595-F1
#
_entry.id   AF-A0A1I1H595-F1
#
_cell.length_a   1.000
_cell.length_b   1.000
_cell.length_c   1.000
_cell.angle_alpha   90.00
_cell.angle_beta   90.00
_cell.angle_gamma   90.00
#
_symmetry.space_group_name_H-M   'P 1'
#
loop_
_entity.id
_entity.type
_entity.pdbx_description
1 polymer ?
#
loop_
_entity_poly.entity_id
_entity_poly.type
_entity_poly.pdbx_seq_one_letter_code
_entity_poly.pdbx_strand_id
1 'polypeptide(L)'
;MKTIDFEKASFKDFENIPGMDAYGWAKLWAAYVEDRNRVGKFNYRQENQSGCGPEIELNLPGNTHRSFVSLVSNDYLGFTQHHLVKKAAVAGIEKYGSGAGASL
;
A
#
# COMPACT_ATOMS: atom_id res chain seq x y z
N MET A 1 26.33 11.82 -19.46
CA MET A 1 25.03 11.66 -18.77
C MET A 1 25.17 10.46 -17.84
N LYS A 2 24.90 10.61 -16.53
CA LYS A 2 25.15 9.54 -15.56
C LYS A 2 24.12 8.43 -15.81
N THR A 3 24.57 7.27 -16.28
CA THR A 3 23.70 6.09 -16.43
C THR A 3 23.32 5.60 -15.03
N ILE A 4 22.03 5.54 -14.72
CA ILE A 4 21.55 5.05 -13.42
C ILE A 4 21.61 3.52 -13.42
N ASP A 5 22.35 2.96 -12.47
CA ASP A 5 22.39 1.52 -12.20
C ASP A 5 21.16 1.14 -11.38
N PHE A 6 20.21 0.44 -12.00
CA PHE A 6 18.94 0.08 -11.35
C PHE A 6 19.15 -0.78 -10.11
N GLU A 7 20.17 -1.65 -10.04
CA GLU A 7 20.41 -2.50 -8.87
C GLU A 7 20.74 -1.70 -7.60
N LYS A 8 21.38 -0.54 -7.77
CA LYS A 8 21.80 0.33 -6.67
C LYS A 8 20.92 1.57 -6.51
N ALA A 9 20.04 1.82 -7.48
CA ALA A 9 19.18 2.98 -7.49
C ALA A 9 18.05 2.89 -6.47
N SER A 10 17.81 4.03 -5.83
CA SER A 10 16.68 4.32 -4.96
C SER A 10 15.77 5.36 -5.61
N PHE A 11 14.61 5.62 -5.03
CA PHE A 11 13.70 6.65 -5.55
C PHE A 11 14.33 8.05 -5.58
N LYS A 12 15.28 8.32 -4.68
CA LYS A 12 16.02 9.59 -4.61
C LYS A 12 16.82 9.88 -5.88
N ASP A 13 17.34 8.84 -6.53
CA ASP A 13 18.15 8.98 -7.75
C ASP A 13 17.34 9.51 -8.94
N PHE A 14 16.01 9.52 -8.83
CA PHE A 14 15.09 10.01 -9.85
C PHE A 14 14.54 11.42 -9.55
N GLU A 15 14.72 12.00 -8.36
CA GLU A 15 14.04 13.26 -8.02
C GLU A 15 14.44 14.45 -8.89
N ASN A 16 15.73 14.59 -9.23
CA ASN A 16 16.25 15.74 -9.99
C ASN A 16 17.41 15.32 -10.90
N ILE A 17 17.09 14.82 -12.10
CA ILE A 17 18.10 14.38 -13.08
C ILE A 17 18.52 15.58 -13.94
N PRO A 18 19.78 16.06 -13.86
CA PRO A 18 20.21 17.26 -14.57
C PRO A 18 20.06 17.12 -16.09
N GLY A 19 19.41 18.12 -16.72
CA GLY A 19 19.23 18.17 -18.17
C GLY A 19 18.19 17.19 -18.73
N MET A 20 17.39 16.55 -17.87
CA MET A 20 16.29 15.67 -18.28
C MET A 20 14.97 16.40 -18.24
N ASP A 21 14.16 16.25 -19.29
CA ASP A 21 12.80 16.76 -19.34
C ASP A 21 11.81 15.78 -18.69
N ALA A 22 10.55 16.20 -18.53
CA ALA A 22 9.51 15.38 -17.89
C ALA A 22 9.25 14.05 -18.64
N TYR A 23 9.39 14.04 -19.96
CA TYR A 23 9.16 12.83 -20.77
C TYR A 23 10.31 11.83 -20.65
N GLY A 24 11.56 12.30 -20.68
CA GLY A 24 12.74 11.49 -20.44
C GLY A 24 12.74 10.90 -19.03
N TRP A 25 12.33 11.71 -18.05
CA TRP A 25 12.15 11.27 -16.68
C TRP A 25 11.12 10.15 -16.58
N ALA A 26 9.93 10.35 -17.16
CA ALA A 26 8.85 9.36 -17.12
C ALA A 26 9.25 8.03 -17.77
N LYS A 27 9.97 8.08 -18.91
CA LYS A 27 10.50 6.88 -19.58
C LYS A 27 11.51 6.14 -18.70
N LEU A 28 12.45 6.87 -18.08
CA LEU A 28 13.47 6.26 -17.24
C LEU A 28 12.87 5.67 -15.96
N TRP A 29 11.91 6.36 -15.35
CA TRP A 29 11.18 5.86 -14.19
C TRP A 29 10.38 4.61 -14.52
N ALA A 30 9.67 4.59 -15.67
CA ALA A 30 8.94 3.41 -16.13
C ALA A 30 9.87 2.20 -16.31
N ALA A 31 11.04 2.39 -16.91
CA ALA A 31 12.03 1.34 -17.09
C ALA A 31 12.56 0.79 -15.74
N TYR A 32 12.80 1.67 -14.76
CA TYR A 32 13.18 1.26 -13.42
C TYR A 32 12.06 0.47 -12.74
N VAL A 33 10.81 0.95 -12.80
CA VAL A 33 9.66 0.27 -12.20
C VAL A 33 9.45 -1.12 -12.80
N GLU A 34 9.54 -1.24 -14.13
CA GLU A 34 9.43 -2.51 -14.84
C GLU A 34 10.54 -3.49 -14.42
N ASP A 35 11.78 -3.02 -14.33
CA ASP A 35 12.91 -3.82 -13.87
C ASP A 35 12.71 -4.30 -12.42
N ARG A 36 12.34 -3.41 -11.49
CA ARG A 36 12.03 -3.74 -10.09
C ARG A 36 10.88 -4.74 -9.97
N ASN A 37 9.86 -4.60 -10.80
CA ASN A 37 8.76 -5.55 -10.86
C ASN A 37 9.23 -6.93 -11.36
N ARG A 38 10.04 -6.98 -12.42
CA ARG A 38 10.60 -8.21 -12.99
C ARG A 38 11.44 -8.99 -11.96
N VAL A 39 12.22 -8.31 -11.13
CA VAL A 39 13.04 -8.95 -10.08
C VAL A 39 12.27 -9.19 -8.76
N GLY A 40 10.95 -8.98 -8.76
CA GLY A 40 10.08 -9.27 -7.62
C GLY A 40 10.22 -8.32 -6.42
N LYS A 41 10.80 -7.13 -6.62
CA LYS A 41 11.01 -6.14 -5.55
C LYS A 41 9.77 -5.29 -5.23
N PHE A 42 8.69 -5.43 -5.99
CA PHE A 42 7.41 -4.74 -5.78
C PHE A 42 6.26 -5.67 -5.33
N ASN A 43 6.58 -6.75 -4.62
CA ASN A 43 5.62 -7.73 -4.10
C ASN A 43 4.94 -7.35 -2.77
N TYR A 44 4.96 -6.07 -2.39
CA TYR A 44 4.58 -5.62 -1.05
C TYR A 44 3.08 -5.32 -0.86
N ARG A 45 2.32 -5.15 -1.95
CA ARG A 45 0.86 -4.96 -1.85
C ARG A 45 0.16 -6.30 -2.06
N GLN A 46 -0.39 -6.82 -0.98
CA GLN A 46 -1.30 -7.96 -0.99
C GLN A 46 -2.69 -7.44 -0.67
N GLU A 47 -3.67 -7.80 -1.49
CA GLU A 47 -5.05 -7.37 -1.30
C GLU A 47 -5.72 -8.25 -0.26
N ASN A 48 -6.18 -7.63 0.83
CA ASN A 48 -6.97 -8.30 1.87
C ASN A 48 -8.45 -8.29 1.46
N GLN A 49 -9.10 -9.45 1.55
CA GLN A 49 -10.54 -9.61 1.32
C GLN A 49 -11.35 -9.64 2.62
N SER A 50 -10.68 -9.70 3.77
CA SER A 50 -11.30 -9.67 5.10
C SER A 50 -10.82 -8.49 5.94
N GLY A 51 -11.50 -8.25 7.07
CA GLY A 51 -10.97 -7.39 8.13
C GLY A 51 -9.66 -7.94 8.71
N CYS A 52 -8.88 -7.07 9.34
CA CYS A 52 -7.64 -7.45 10.03
C CYS A 52 -7.95 -8.36 11.22
N GLY A 53 -7.32 -9.53 11.35
CA GLY A 53 -7.54 -10.43 12.48
C GLY A 53 -6.44 -11.46 12.61
N PRO A 54 -6.58 -12.43 13.54
CA PRO A 54 -5.65 -13.56 13.65
C PRO A 54 -5.66 -14.44 12.38
N GLU A 55 -6.78 -14.43 11.66
CA GLU A 55 -6.92 -15.01 10.33
C GLU A 55 -7.24 -13.90 9.33
N ILE A 56 -6.69 -14.02 8.12
CA ILE A 56 -6.89 -13.07 7.04
C ILE A 56 -7.12 -13.79 5.71
N GLU A 57 -8.09 -13.31 4.93
CA GLU A 57 -8.27 -13.75 3.55
C GLU A 57 -7.48 -12.83 2.61
N LEU A 58 -6.62 -13.43 1.78
CA LEU A 58 -5.82 -12.71 0.80
C LEU A 58 -6.22 -13.08 -0.62
N ASN A 59 -6.21 -12.09 -1.49
CA ASN A 59 -6.29 -12.27 -2.93
C ASN A 59 -4.87 -12.25 -3.52
N LEU A 60 -4.27 -13.43 -3.68
CA LEU A 60 -2.93 -13.58 -4.25
C LEU A 60 -3.02 -14.04 -5.71
N PRO A 61 -2.12 -13.58 -6.60
CA PRO A 61 -2.05 -14.06 -7.98
C PRO A 61 -1.91 -15.59 -8.03
N GLY A 62 -2.86 -16.27 -8.68
CA GLY A 62 -2.88 -17.74 -8.79
C GLY A 62 -3.35 -18.48 -7.52
N ASN A 63 -3.76 -17.77 -6.47
CA ASN A 63 -4.19 -18.35 -5.20
C ASN A 63 -5.19 -17.41 -4.50
N THR A 64 -6.30 -17.14 -5.20
CA THR A 64 -7.35 -16.19 -4.78
C THR A 64 -8.19 -16.74 -3.62
N HIS A 65 -8.74 -15.86 -2.77
CA HIS A 65 -9.66 -16.20 -1.67
C HIS A 65 -9.14 -17.26 -0.71
N ARG A 66 -7.88 -17.11 -0.26
CA ARG A 66 -7.27 -18.06 0.66
C ARG A 66 -7.09 -17.47 2.05
N SER A 67 -7.46 -18.24 3.06
CA SER A 67 -7.26 -17.91 4.46
C SER A 67 -5.86 -18.27 4.93
N PHE A 68 -5.25 -17.35 5.69
CA PHE A 68 -3.94 -17.50 6.29
C PHE A 68 -3.97 -17.07 7.76
N VAL A 69 -3.03 -17.58 8.56
CA VAL A 69 -2.75 -17.04 9.89
C VAL A 69 -1.96 -15.74 9.73
N SER A 70 -2.48 -14.64 10.29
CA SER A 70 -1.89 -13.31 10.20
C SER A 70 -0.85 -13.08 11.30
N LEU A 71 0.41 -12.99 10.90
CA LEU A 71 1.55 -12.77 11.82
C LEU A 71 2.26 -11.42 11.58
N VAL A 72 1.75 -10.61 10.65
CA VAL A 72 2.39 -9.36 10.19
C VAL A 72 1.58 -8.11 10.53
N SER A 73 0.38 -8.28 11.10
CA SER A 73 -0.45 -7.15 11.52
C SER A 73 0.09 -6.49 12.79
N ASN A 74 -0.08 -5.17 12.87
CA ASN A 74 0.18 -4.39 14.09
C ASN A 74 -1.05 -4.29 15.01
N ASP A 75 -2.16 -4.98 14.69
CA ASP A 75 -3.35 -5.04 15.55
C ASP A 75 -3.16 -6.01 16.72
N TYR A 76 -2.22 -5.69 17.60
CA TYR A 76 -1.77 -6.58 18.68
C TYR A 76 -2.88 -7.01 19.65
N LEU A 77 -3.91 -6.18 19.82
CA LEU A 77 -5.03 -6.43 20.74
C LEU A 77 -6.32 -6.82 20.03
N GLY A 78 -6.31 -6.89 18.68
CA GLY A 78 -7.50 -7.22 17.89
C GLY A 78 -8.62 -6.16 17.95
N PHE A 79 -8.31 -4.92 18.32
CA PHE A 79 -9.33 -3.90 18.56
C PHE A 79 -9.90 -3.32 17.27
N THR A 80 -9.22 -3.46 16.13
CA THR A 80 -9.77 -3.01 14.85
C THR A 80 -11.07 -3.72 14.50
N GLN A 81 -11.23 -4.99 14.94
CA GLN A 81 -12.43 -5.78 14.69
C GLN A 81 -13.35 -5.92 15.91
N HIS A 82 -12.96 -5.40 17.08
CA HIS A 82 -13.75 -5.56 18.29
C HIS A 82 -15.14 -4.92 18.15
N HIS A 83 -16.19 -5.68 18.47
CA HIS A 83 -17.58 -5.30 18.22
C HIS A 83 -17.98 -3.97 18.88
N LEU A 84 -17.47 -3.67 20.08
CA LEU A 84 -17.75 -2.38 20.75
C LEU A 84 -17.07 -1.19 20.05
N VAL A 85 -15.89 -1.39 19.46
CA VAL A 85 -15.18 -0.34 18.71
C VAL A 85 -15.96 -0.01 17.44
N LYS A 86 -16.42 -1.03 16.71
CA LYS A 86 -17.28 -0.84 15.52
C LYS A 86 -18.59 -0.13 15.86
N LYS A 87 -19.26 -0.54 16.95
CA LYS A 87 -20.49 0.11 17.42
C LYS A 87 -20.26 1.59 17.75
N ALA A 88 -19.17 1.91 18.44
CA ALA A 88 -18.82 3.29 18.76
C ALA A 88 -18.55 4.11 17.49
N ALA A 89 -17.87 3.54 16.49
CA ALA A 89 -17.61 4.21 15.20
C ALA A 89 -18.92 4.50 14.44
N VAL A 90 -19.82 3.52 14.33
CA VAL A 90 -21.16 3.71 13.71
C VAL A 90 -21.94 4.80 14.45
N ALA A 91 -22.03 4.72 15.78
CA ALA A 91 -22.74 5.72 16.57
C ALA A 91 -22.13 7.13 16.43
N GLY A 92 -20.81 7.23 16.30
CA GLY A 92 -20.12 8.49 16.05
C GLY A 92 -20.49 9.09 14.70
N ILE A 93 -20.52 8.28 13.64
CA ILE A 93 -20.91 8.72 12.29
C ILE A 93 -22.36 9.19 12.27
N GLU A 94 -23.29 8.42 12.86
CA GLU A 94 -24.71 8.79 12.93
C GLU A 94 -24.94 10.09 13.69
N LYS A 95 -24.14 10.35 14.74
CA LYS A 95 -24.30 11.53 15.60
C LYS A 95 -23.60 12.79 15.06
N TYR A 96 -22.42 12.64 14.47
CA TYR A 96 -21.54 13.77 14.16
C TYR A 96 -21.18 13.90 12.67
N GLY A 97 -21.62 12.97 11.82
CA GLY A 97 -21.17 12.88 10.43
C GLY A 97 -19.79 12.24 10.29
N SER A 98 -19.27 12.18 9.07
CA SER A 98 -18.01 11.48 8.74
C SER A 98 -16.78 12.40 8.76
N GLY A 99 -16.86 13.57 8.13
CA GLY A 99 -15.74 14.49 7.96
C GLY A 99 -15.74 15.61 8.98
N ALA A 100 -14.57 15.91 9.57
CA ALA A 100 -14.40 16.99 10.54
C ALA A 100 -14.52 18.41 9.93
N GLY A 101 -14.46 18.53 8.60
CA GLY A 101 -14.29 19.80 7.88
C GLY A 101 -15.46 20.18 6.98
N ALA A 102 -16.67 19.71 7.24
CA ALA A 102 -17.87 20.23 6.56
C ALA A 102 -18.10 21.69 6.99
N SER A 103 -17.41 22.64 6.34
CA SER A 103 -17.56 24.07 6.61
C SER A 103 -18.95 24.56 6.24
N LEU A 104 -19.51 25.36 7.16
CA LEU A 104 -20.57 26.35 6.97
C LEU A 104 -19.93 27.75 7.00
#